data_AF-A0A183DI43-F1
#
_entry.id   AF-A0A183DI43-F1
#
_cell.length_a   1.000
_cell.length_b   1.000
_cell.length_c   1.000
_cell.angle_alpha   90.00
_cell.angle_beta   90.00
_cell.angle_gamma   90.00
#
_symmetry.space_group_name_H-M   'P 1'
#
loop_
_entity.id
_entity.type
_entity.pdbx_description
1 polymer ?
#
loop_
_entity_poly.entity_id
_entity_poly.type
_entity_poly.pdbx_seq_one_letter_code
_entity_poly.pdbx_strand_id
1 'polypeptide(L)'
;LTNLEVKETALDEFDLPIKLKFGYLTELVLKIPWSDVYRQPVIASIQGLNLIVVPNKGVVYNEKKAKKMEKDLKDQMLARLEENRKRKRIYE
;
A
#
# COMPACT_ATOMS: atom_id res chain seq x y z
N LEU A 1 -6.18 -15.79 -5.36
CA LEU A 1 -5.90 -15.88 -3.91
C LEU A 1 -7.23 -15.85 -3.18
N THR A 2 -7.42 -16.62 -2.12
CA THR A 2 -8.71 -16.74 -1.41
C THR A 2 -8.56 -16.50 0.09
N ASN A 3 -9.62 -16.04 0.75
CA ASN A 3 -9.72 -15.79 2.20
C ASN A 3 -8.55 -14.95 2.75
N LEU A 4 -8.42 -13.73 2.23
CA LEU A 4 -7.34 -12.82 2.58
C LEU A 4 -7.78 -11.83 3.65
N GLU A 5 -6.94 -11.63 4.65
CA GLU A 5 -7.09 -10.54 5.63
C GLU A 5 -6.58 -9.23 5.01
N VAL A 6 -7.34 -8.15 5.22
CA VAL A 6 -6.99 -6.81 4.75
C VAL A 6 -6.19 -6.12 5.84
N LYS A 7 -4.98 -5.68 5.50
CA LYS A 7 -4.13 -4.92 6.43
C LYS A 7 -4.83 -3.66 6.92
N GLU A 8 -4.69 -3.33 8.20
CA GLU A 8 -5.25 -2.10 8.78
C GLU A 8 -4.84 -0.83 8.01
N THR A 9 -3.64 -0.84 7.42
CA THR A 9 -3.09 0.29 6.65
C THR A 9 -3.57 0.35 5.20
N ALA A 10 -4.41 -0.59 4.75
CA ALA A 10 -4.81 -0.70 3.34
C ALA A 10 -5.58 0.52 2.82
N LEU A 11 -6.18 1.31 3.73
CA LEU A 11 -6.92 2.52 3.40
C LEU A 11 -6.16 3.82 3.72
N ASP A 12 -4.94 3.74 4.27
CA ASP A 12 -4.21 4.92 4.77
C ASP A 12 -3.72 5.86 3.66
N GLU A 13 -3.45 5.33 2.47
CA GLU A 13 -3.06 6.13 1.30
C GLU A 13 -4.25 6.86 0.65
N PHE A 14 -5.48 6.50 1.02
CA PHE A 14 -6.67 7.18 0.57
C PHE A 14 -6.99 8.31 1.55
N ASP A 15 -7.29 9.51 1.04
CA ASP A 15 -7.65 10.68 1.85
C ASP A 15 -9.09 10.55 2.39
N LEU A 16 -9.31 9.55 3.26
CA LEU A 16 -10.61 9.21 3.83
C LEU A 16 -10.64 9.48 5.34
N PRO A 17 -11.73 10.03 5.89
CA PRO A 17 -11.88 10.29 7.33
C PRO A 17 -12.25 9.02 8.12
N ILE A 18 -11.67 7.87 7.78
CA ILE A 18 -11.94 6.58 8.39
C ILE A 18 -10.64 5.84 8.65
N LYS A 19 -10.64 4.95 9.64
CA LYS A 19 -9.56 4.01 9.89
C LYS A 19 -10.10 2.59 9.83
N LEU A 20 -9.41 1.70 9.11
CA LEU A 20 -9.75 0.28 9.09
C LEU A 20 -9.33 -0.39 10.40
N LYS A 21 -10.24 -1.17 11.00
CA LYS A 21 -9.97 -1.99 12.19
C LYS A 21 -9.76 -3.44 11.83
N PHE A 22 -10.61 -3.97 10.96
CA PHE A 22 -10.51 -5.34 10.51
C PHE A 22 -11.13 -5.45 9.13
N GLY A 23 -10.64 -6.36 8.30
CA GLY A 23 -11.24 -6.61 7.01
C GLY A 23 -10.81 -7.93 6.43
N TYR A 24 -11.68 -8.52 5.61
CA TYR A 24 -11.36 -9.72 4.87
C TYR A 24 -11.97 -9.66 3.47
N LEU A 25 -11.37 -10.38 2.54
CA LEU A 25 -11.94 -10.60 1.21
C LEU A 25 -11.90 -12.09 0.87
N THR A 26 -12.94 -12.54 0.18
CA THR A 26 -13.11 -13.94 -0.18
C THR A 26 -12.17 -14.34 -1.32
N GLU A 27 -12.04 -13.50 -2.35
CA GLU A 27 -11.18 -13.79 -3.49
C GLU A 27 -10.55 -12.54 -4.09
N LEU A 28 -9.27 -12.65 -4.45
CA LEU A 28 -8.51 -11.71 -5.26
C LEU A 28 -7.93 -12.44 -6.48
N VAL A 29 -8.35 -12.02 -7.67
CA VAL A 29 -7.88 -12.52 -8.96
C VAL A 29 -7.13 -11.42 -9.68
N LEU A 30 -5.89 -11.71 -10.09
CA LEU A 30 -5.08 -10.81 -10.92
C LEU A 30 -4.94 -11.42 -12.31
N LYS A 31 -5.46 -10.73 -13.33
CA LYS A 31 -5.25 -11.06 -14.73
C LYS A 31 -4.10 -10.19 -15.24
N ILE A 32 -2.90 -10.77 -15.27
CA ILE A 32 -1.69 -10.12 -15.75
C ILE A 32 -1.44 -10.57 -17.20
N PRO A 33 -1.45 -9.67 -18.18
CA PRO A 33 -1.18 -10.01 -19.58
C PRO A 33 0.32 -10.13 -19.82
N TRP A 34 0.95 -11.24 -19.40
CA TRP A 34 2.42 -11.43 -19.47
C TRP A 34 3.03 -11.22 -20.86
N SER A 35 2.25 -11.48 -21.91
CA SER A 35 2.67 -11.28 -23.30
C SER A 35 2.72 -9.81 -23.74
N ASP A 36 1.96 -8.92 -23.08
CA ASP A 36 1.88 -7.50 -23.45
C ASP A 36 1.56 -6.60 -22.24
N VAL A 37 2.39 -6.69 -21.20
CA VAL A 37 2.21 -5.92 -19.95
C VAL A 37 2.33 -4.40 -20.17
N TYR A 38 3.00 -3.99 -21.25
CA TYR A 38 3.23 -2.57 -21.56
C TYR A 38 2.02 -1.90 -22.22
N ARG A 39 1.20 -2.64 -22.97
CA ARG A 39 0.06 -2.06 -23.70
C ARG A 39 -1.28 -2.49 -23.12
N GLN A 40 -1.34 -3.67 -22.51
CA GLN A 40 -2.57 -4.18 -21.91
C GLN A 40 -2.58 -3.95 -20.40
N PRO A 41 -3.72 -3.51 -19.84
CA PRO A 41 -3.83 -3.27 -18.42
C PRO A 41 -3.84 -4.58 -17.63
N VAL A 42 -3.23 -4.56 -16.45
CA VAL A 42 -3.43 -5.59 -15.44
C VAL A 42 -4.80 -5.38 -14.81
N ILE A 43 -5.62 -6.42 -14.78
CA ILE A 43 -6.97 -6.36 -14.20
C ILE A 43 -6.96 -7.06 -12.85
N ALA A 44 -7.34 -6.34 -11.79
CA ALA A 44 -7.57 -6.89 -10.47
C ALA A 44 -9.08 -7.01 -10.22
N SER A 45 -9.54 -8.19 -9.84
CA SER A 45 -10.93 -8.46 -9.44
C SER A 45 -10.95 -8.93 -7.99
N ILE A 46 -11.77 -8.25 -7.18
CA ILE A 46 -11.94 -8.54 -5.75
C ILE A 46 -13.38 -8.95 -5.52
N GLN A 47 -13.59 -10.03 -4.78
CA GLN A 47 -14.91 -10.53 -4.41
C GLN A 47 -15.01 -10.69 -2.89
N GLY A 48 -16.19 -10.35 -2.35
CA GLY A 48 -16.52 -10.55 -0.93
C GLY A 48 -15.73 -9.66 0.03
N LEU A 49 -15.47 -8.40 -0.36
CA LEU A 49 -14.77 -7.44 0.50
C LEU A 49 -15.67 -6.98 1.64
N ASN A 50 -15.29 -7.32 2.88
CA ASN A 50 -15.99 -6.92 4.10
C ASN A 50 -15.02 -6.16 5.01
N LEU A 51 -15.42 -4.95 5.43
CA LEU A 51 -14.56 -4.05 6.19
C LEU A 51 -15.28 -3.52 7.44
N ILE A 52 -14.59 -3.52 8.57
CA ILE A 52 -14.99 -2.86 9.81
C ILE A 52 -14.13 -1.61 9.95
N VAL A 53 -14.76 -0.45 9.80
CA VAL A 53 -14.09 0.85 9.86
C VAL A 53 -14.63 1.67 11.02
N VAL A 54 -13.77 2.51 11.57
CA VAL A 54 -14.16 3.52 12.56
C VAL A 54 -13.97 4.91 11.95
N PRO A 55 -14.92 5.84 12.14
CA PRO A 55 -14.73 7.21 11.71
C PRO A 55 -13.57 7.82 12.50
N ASN A 56 -12.64 8.43 11.78
CA ASN A 56 -11.54 9.14 12.41
C ASN A 56 -12.04 10.57 12.67
N LYS A 57 -12.71 10.78 13.82
CA LYS A 57 -13.19 12.11 14.22
C LYS A 57 -12.01 13.07 14.30
N GLY A 58 -11.91 13.97 13.33
CA GLY A 58 -11.06 15.16 13.38
C GLY A 58 -9.58 14.93 13.09
N VAL A 59 -9.24 14.44 11.89
CA VAL A 59 -7.91 14.74 11.35
C VAL A 59 -7.91 16.19 10.90
N VAL A 60 -7.75 17.11 11.86
CA VAL A 60 -7.32 18.48 11.54
C VAL A 60 -5.96 18.33 10.87
N TYR A 61 -5.86 18.72 9.59
CA TYR A 61 -4.62 18.68 8.83
C TYR A 61 -3.49 19.29 9.68
N ASN A 62 -2.50 18.49 10.00
CA ASN A 62 -1.34 18.93 10.76
C ASN A 62 -0.12 18.91 9.84
N GLU A 63 0.19 20.07 9.26
CA GLU A 63 1.28 20.27 8.31
C GLU A 63 2.62 19.71 8.82
N LYS A 64 2.88 19.77 10.14
CA LYS A 64 4.11 19.24 10.74
C LYS A 64 4.16 17.70 10.68
N LYS A 65 3.04 17.02 10.88
CA LYS A 65 2.97 15.55 10.76
C LYS A 65 3.14 15.12 9.31
N ALA A 66 2.49 15.81 8.37
CA ALA A 66 2.61 15.52 6.94
C ALA A 66 4.05 15.67 6.45
N LYS A 67 4.71 16.80 6.76
CA LYS A 67 6.12 17.05 6.41
C LYS A 67 7.07 16.02 7.04
N LYS A 68 6.81 15.61 8.28
CA LYS A 68 7.63 14.57 8.94
C LYS A 68 7.48 13.24 8.24
N MET A 69 6.26 12.82 7.93
CA MET A 69 5.98 11.57 7.22
C MET A 69 6.60 11.57 5.81
N GLU A 70 6.50 12.68 5.09
CA GLU A 70 7.14 12.84 3.78
C GLU A 70 8.67 12.71 3.88
N LYS A 71 9.28 13.32 4.91
CA LYS A 71 10.72 13.20 5.15
C LYS A 71 11.12 11.76 5.50
N ASP A 72 10.41 11.13 6.43
CA ASP A 72 10.68 9.75 6.86
C ASP A 72 10.57 8.77 5.68
N LEU A 73 9.61 8.98 4.76
CA LEU A 73 9.48 8.20 3.52
C LEU A 73 10.68 8.40 2.59
N LYS A 74 11.13 9.65 2.38
CA LYS A 74 12.31 9.95 1.57
C LYS A 74 13.57 9.31 2.16
N ASP A 75 13.75 9.39 3.47
CA ASP A 75 14.89 8.81 4.19
C ASP A 75 14.88 7.27 4.08
N GLN A 76 13.72 6.62 4.21
CA GLN A 76 13.59 5.16 4.02
C GLN A 76 13.89 4.73 2.57
N MET A 77 13.43 5.48 1.58
CA MET A 77 13.74 5.21 0.18
C MET A 77 15.25 5.33 -0.08
N LEU A 78 15.90 6.34 0.49
CA LEU A 78 17.34 6.55 0.37
C LEU A 78 18.13 5.38 0.98
N ALA A 79 17.74 4.94 2.18
CA ALA A 79 18.36 3.81 2.86
C ALA A 79 18.27 2.51 2.04
N ARG A 80 17.10 2.19 1.47
CA ARG A 80 16.94 1.02 0.58
C ARG A 80 17.84 1.08 -0.66
N LEU A 81 18.01 2.27 -1.24
CA LEU A 81 18.89 2.46 -2.40
C LEU A 81 20.36 2.23 -2.04
N GLU A 82 20.79 2.74 -0.89
CA GLU A 82 22.15 2.53 -0.39
C GLU A 82 22.45 1.06 -0.08
N GLU A 83 21.52 0.34 0.55
CA GLU A 83 21.66 -1.09 0.80
C GLU A 83 21.80 -1.88 -0.51
N ASN A 84 20.97 -1.58 -1.51
CA ASN A 84 21.06 -2.21 -2.82
C ASN A 84 22.39 -1.90 -3.53
N ARG A 85 22.90 -0.67 -3.42
CA ARG A 85 24.23 -0.29 -3.94
C ARG A 85 25.36 -1.02 -3.22
N LYS A 86 25.28 -1.18 -1.89
CA LYS A 86 26.26 -1.94 -1.11
C LYS A 86 26.25 -3.43 -1.49
N ARG A 87 25.06 -4.04 -1.64
CA ARG A 87 24.93 -5.43 -2.09
C ARG A 87 25.55 -5.61 -3.48
N LYS A 88 25.26 -4.76 -4.46
CA LYS A 88 25.87 -4.84 -5.80
C LYS A 88 27.40 -4.82 -5.77
N ARG A 89 27.99 -3.91 -4.98
CA ARG A 89 29.45 -3.82 -4.82
C ARG A 89 30.11 -5.02 -4.13
N ILE A 90 29.35 -5.87 -3.45
CA ILE A 90 29.88 -7.09 -2.81
C ILE A 90 29.91 -8.27 -3.80
N TYR A 91 29.12 -8.21 -4.87
CA TYR A 91 29.03 -9.26 -5.90
C TYR A 91 29.77 -8.91 -7.21
N GLU A 92 30.35 -7.71 -7.29
CA GLU A 92 31.34 -7.29 -8.30
C GLU A 92 32.76 -7.48 -7.76
#